data_AF-A0A3D5WP63-F1
#
_entry.id   AF-A0A3D5WP63-F1
#
_cell.length_a   1.000
_cell.length_b   1.000
_cell.length_c   1.000
_cell.angle_alpha   90.00
_cell.angle_beta   90.00
_cell.angle_gamma   90.00
#
_symmetry.space_group_name_H-M   'P 1'
#
loop_
_entity.id
_entity.type
_entity.pdbx_description
1 polymer ?
#
loop_
_entity_poly.entity_id
_entity_poly.type
_entity_poly.pdbx_seq_one_letter_code
_entity_poly.pdbx_strand_id
1 'polypeptide(L)' 'GEGWIEILGCGMVHPHVLEMSGIDPEEYTGFAFGVGLERIALFKYEIDDMRL' A
#
# COMPACT_ATOMS: atom_id res chain seq x y z
N GLY A 1 4.83 5.85 23.65
CA GLY A 1 4.40 5.13 22.44
C GLY A 1 5.59 4.41 21.86
N GLU A 2 5.40 3.24 21.26
CA GLU A 2 6.45 2.28 20.88
C GLU A 2 7.34 2.71 19.69
N GLY A 3 7.42 4.01 19.34
CA GLY A 3 8.33 4.52 18.32
C GLY A 3 7.97 4.18 16.87
N TRP A 4 6.88 3.44 16.62
CA TRP A 4 6.44 3.05 15.28
C TRP A 4 5.28 3.88 14.78
N ILE A 5 5.28 4.14 13.48
CA ILE A 5 4.20 4.82 12.75
C ILE A 5 3.88 4.00 11.49
N GLU A 6 2.60 3.81 11.23
CA GLU A 6 2.12 3.16 10.01
C GLU A 6 2.40 4.01 8.76
N ILE A 7 2.99 3.39 7.73
CA ILE A 7 3.38 4.06 6.49
C ILE A 7 2.62 3.53 5.26
N LEU A 8 2.33 2.23 5.19
CA LEU A 8 1.67 1.61 4.05
C LEU A 8 0.90 0.35 4.44
N GLY A 9 -0.07 0.00 3.61
CA GLY A 9 -0.76 -1.29 3.65
C GLY A 9 -0.30 -2.19 2.51
N CYS A 10 -0.26 -3.50 2.74
CA CYS A 10 0.09 -4.48 1.71
C CYS A 10 -0.53 -5.85 1.99
N GLY A 11 -0.54 -6.72 0.98
CA GLY A 11 -1.05 -8.08 1.13
C GLY A 11 -1.12 -8.87 -0.18
N MET A 12 -1.48 -10.14 -0.04
CA MET A 12 -1.75 -11.00 -1.19
C MET A 12 -2.99 -10.50 -1.94
N VAL A 13 -2.91 -10.46 -3.25
CA VAL A 13 -4.04 -10.16 -4.11
C VAL A 13 -5.06 -11.29 -3.96
N HIS A 14 -6.31 -10.92 -3.68
CA HIS A 14 -7.38 -11.89 -3.50
C HIS A 14 -7.64 -12.64 -4.83
N PRO A 15 -7.82 -13.98 -4.84
CA PRO A 15 -8.02 -14.78 -6.05
C PRO A 15 -9.10 -14.23 -7.00
N HIS A 16 -10.23 -13.79 -6.45
CA HIS A 16 -11.31 -13.20 -7.23
C HIS A 16 -10.90 -11.95 -8.05
N VAL A 17 -9.90 -11.19 -7.61
CA VAL A 17 -9.37 -10.04 -8.38
C VAL A 17 -8.59 -10.53 -9.60
N LEU A 18 -7.86 -11.63 -9.47
CA LEU A 18 -7.16 -12.28 -10.59
C LEU A 18 -8.16 -12.85 -11.59
N GLU A 19 -9.19 -13.57 -11.12
CA GLU A 19 -10.27 -14.11 -11.95
C GLU A 19 -10.98 -13.01 -12.76
N MET A 20 -11.36 -11.90 -12.11
CA MET A 20 -11.99 -10.75 -12.77
C MET A 20 -11.09 -10.10 -13.84
N SER A 21 -9.77 -10.28 -13.73
CA SER A 21 -8.78 -9.79 -14.68
C SER A 21 -8.41 -10.82 -15.76
N GLY A 22 -9.06 -11.99 -15.78
CA GLY A 22 -8.78 -13.07 -16.73
C GLY A 22 -7.52 -13.88 -16.42
N ILE A 23 -7.06 -13.87 -15.17
CA ILE A 23 -5.87 -14.58 -14.70
C ILE A 23 -6.32 -15.75 -13.81
N ASP A 24 -5.82 -16.95 -14.08
CA ASP A 24 -6.10 -18.15 -13.27
C ASP A 24 -5.35 -18.09 -11.93
N PRO A 25 -6.05 -18.01 -10.77
CA PRO A 25 -5.41 -17.92 -9.46
C PRO A 25 -4.75 -19.23 -8.98
N GLU A 26 -5.01 -20.37 -9.61
CA GLU A 26 -4.35 -21.65 -9.29
C GLU A 26 -2.96 -21.75 -9.96
N GLU A 27 -2.75 -21.04 -11.08
CA GLU A 27 -1.46 -20.94 -11.75
C GLU A 27 -0.65 -19.71 -11.28
N TYR A 28 -1.32 -18.59 -11.03
CA TYR A 28 -0.68 -17.32 -10.69
C TYR A 28 -1.15 -16.76 -9.34
N THR A 29 -0.19 -16.22 -8.58
CA THR A 29 -0.47 -15.46 -7.36
C THR A 29 0.10 -14.05 -7.47
N GLY A 30 -0.41 -13.12 -6.65
CA GLY A 30 0.02 -11.73 -6.68
C GLY A 30 0.14 -11.11 -5.30
N PHE A 31 0.97 -10.08 -5.20
CA PHE A 31 1.09 -9.23 -4.02
C PHE A 31 0.86 -7.78 -4.44
N ALA A 32 0.13 -7.02 -3.61
CA ALA A 32 -0.15 -5.62 -3.83
C ALA A 32 0.15 -4.80 -2.58
N PHE A 33 0.53 -3.54 -2.78
CA PHE A 33 0.75 -2.58 -1.72
C PHE A 33 0.30 -1.18 -2.16
N GLY A 34 0.00 -0.33 -1.19
CA GLY A 34 -0.42 1.05 -1.43
C GLY A 34 0.17 1.98 -0.39
N VAL A 35 0.64 3.15 -0.83
CA VAL A 35 1.22 4.17 0.03
C VAL A 35 0.78 5.56 -0.42
N GLY A 36 0.54 6.46 0.54
CA GLY A 36 0.26 7.87 0.27
C GLY A 36 1.55 8.67 0.12
N LEU A 37 1.76 9.31 -1.03
CA LEU A 37 3.00 10.06 -1.32
C LEU A 37 3.15 11.26 -0.38
N GLU A 38 2.05 11.94 -0.08
CA GLU A 38 1.99 13.08 0.84
C GLU A 38 2.45 12.64 2.23
N ARG A 39 2.00 11.47 2.71
CA ARG A 39 2.39 10.92 4.02
C ARG A 39 3.91 10.70 4.11
N ILE A 40 4.52 10.14 3.06
CA ILE A 40 5.96 9.96 3.00
C ILE A 40 6.67 11.32 2.96
N ALA A 41 6.17 12.27 2.16
CA ALA A 41 6.77 13.59 2.00
C ALA A 41 6.75 14.40 3.30
N LEU A 42 5.63 14.37 4.04
CA LEU A 42 5.51 15.03 5.35
C LEU A 42 6.63 14.56 6.30
N PHE A 43 6.86 13.24 6.38
CA PHE A 43 7.90 12.69 7.24
C PHE A 43 9.32 12.93 6.70
N LYS A 44 9.52 12.81 5.39
CA LYS A 44 10.84 12.95 4.77
C LYS A 44 11.36 14.39 4.82
N TYR A 45 10.48 15.37 4.69
CA TYR A 45 10.83 16.78 4.63
C TYR A 45 10.42 17.58 5.87
N GLU A 46 10.00 16.88 6.93
CA GLU A 46 9.59 17.49 8.21
C GLU A 46 8.54 18.60 8.01
N ILE A 47 7.55 18.33 7.14
CA ILE A 47 6.44 19.26 6.89
C ILE A 47 5.35 18.97 7.93
N ASP A 48 5.03 19.98 8.73
CA ASP A 48 4.10 19.84 9.85
C ASP A 48 2.62 19.91 9.42
N ASP A 49 2.31 20.57 8.30
CA ASP A 49 0.95 20.73 7.79
C ASP A 49 0.89 20.48 6.27
N MET A 50 0.08 19.52 5.87
CA MET A 50 -0.11 19.11 4.47
C MET A 50 -0.80 20.15 3.59
N ARG A 51 -1.33 21.23 4.18
CA ARG A 51 -2.07 22.30 3.47
C ARG A 51 -1.20 23.49 3.08
N LEU A 52 0.05 23.56 3.57
CA LEU A 52 1.04 24.56 3.19
C LEU A 52 1.43 24.41 1.70
#